data_AF-A0A3A8RNK7-F1
#
_entry.id   AF-A0A3A8RNK7-F1
#
_cell.length_a   1.000
_cell.length_b   1.000
_cell.length_c   1.000
_cell.angle_alpha   90.00
_cell.angle_beta   90.00
_cell.angle_gamma   90.00
#
_symmetry.space_group_name_H-M   'P 1'
#
loop_
_entity.id
_entity.type
_entity.pdbx_description
1 polymer ?
#
loop_
_entity_poly.entity_id
_entity_poly.type
_entity_poly.pdbx_seq_one_letter_code
_entity_poly.pdbx_strand_id
1 'polypeptide(L)'
;MSAAAENPPPASLTPRLEQILQSLPDRAFSARLRAVYLAAAQAISRLSDLDLVKYETPVVDASPDLSLWEEMAPVIRDTVMDVNALLNVIREQFPGTPQPAAPRKGPADVPALLQEGMGKLAQSITQLGEAMRNPSVVSDRWQLLAEIQRFRSDYREQMSQLVFESASTFGEVSRAQVVPGYEAEVKAAVTVRAITSDLSRIVTARLNKVRDAKPEEVLWNAQQLQTELDAFGRTAAYRNLRAQDKRHIVEARAEIGALALESAPEQGRLLTVTAGLEELVRSLSAVNQRQLLIHHDREVWAACGVRLERALAQSTKDPVASAKALAEAAASAQSLYGRDPTMDAFLRKARKLKLATLTGPELLSTIESFQSQLAQLDVM
;
A
#
# COMPACT_ATOMS: atom_id res chain seq x y z
N MET A 1 23.94 14.01 -14.69
CA MET A 1 24.96 13.41 -13.81
C MET A 1 24.39 12.13 -13.26
N SER A 2 25.09 11.01 -13.50
CA SER A 2 24.62 9.64 -13.25
C SER A 2 24.41 9.42 -11.76
N ALA A 3 23.16 9.21 -11.34
CA ALA A 3 22.87 8.67 -10.01
C ALA A 3 23.36 7.22 -10.00
N ALA A 4 24.50 6.98 -9.35
CA ALA A 4 24.93 5.64 -9.03
C ALA A 4 23.79 4.97 -8.25
N ALA A 5 23.27 3.88 -8.79
CA ALA A 5 22.32 3.04 -8.09
C ALA A 5 22.99 2.57 -6.79
N GLU A 6 22.60 3.16 -5.65
CA GLU A 6 22.88 2.57 -4.35
C GLU A 6 22.28 1.17 -4.38
N ASN A 7 23.14 0.16 -4.42
CA ASN A 7 22.70 -1.22 -4.29
C ASN A 7 21.88 -1.31 -2.98
N PRO A 8 20.62 -1.75 -3.02
CA PRO A 8 19.84 -1.92 -1.81
C PRO A 8 20.61 -2.84 -0.84
N PRO A 9 20.53 -2.59 0.48
CA PRO A 9 21.22 -3.42 1.46
C PRO A 9 20.88 -4.90 1.23
N PRO A 10 21.84 -5.82 1.47
CA PRO A 10 21.61 -7.24 1.25
C PRO A 10 20.38 -7.67 2.04
N ALA A 11 19.41 -8.27 1.34
CA ALA A 11 18.14 -8.66 1.96
C ALA A 11 18.40 -9.64 3.11
N SER A 12 17.97 -9.25 4.31
CA SER A 12 18.04 -10.09 5.50
C SER A 12 16.72 -10.81 5.72
N LEU A 13 16.79 -12.00 6.30
CA LEU A 13 15.60 -12.70 6.77
C LEU A 13 15.05 -12.03 8.03
N THR A 14 13.75 -12.17 8.24
CA THR A 14 13.16 -11.73 9.50
C THR A 14 13.68 -12.59 10.66
N PRO A 15 13.76 -12.05 11.90
CA PRO A 15 14.24 -12.81 13.05
C PRO A 15 13.46 -14.12 13.27
N ARG A 16 12.15 -14.11 13.02
CA ARG A 16 11.32 -15.32 13.18
C ARG A 16 11.64 -16.39 12.12
N LEU A 17 11.87 -16.01 10.87
CA LEU A 17 12.32 -16.96 9.85
C LEU A 17 13.66 -17.61 10.24
N GLU A 18 14.60 -16.82 10.76
CA GLU A 18 15.88 -17.35 11.22
C GLU A 18 15.71 -18.35 12.37
N GLN A 19 14.87 -18.03 13.35
CA GLN A 19 14.54 -18.94 14.46
C GLN A 19 13.93 -20.25 13.96
N ILE A 20 12.99 -20.19 13.01
CA ILE A 20 12.38 -21.38 12.42
C ILE A 20 13.46 -22.25 11.78
N LEU A 21 14.31 -21.66 10.92
CA LEU A 21 15.39 -22.37 10.25
C LEU A 21 16.40 -22.99 11.24
N GLN A 22 16.73 -22.28 12.32
CA GLN A 22 17.63 -22.77 13.37
C GLN A 22 17.03 -23.91 14.19
N SER A 23 15.70 -23.97 14.32
CA SER A 23 15.00 -25.04 15.04
C SER A 23 14.88 -26.35 14.25
N LEU A 24 15.14 -26.33 12.93
CA LEU A 24 15.01 -27.52 12.09
C LEU A 24 16.12 -28.56 12.40
N PRO A 25 15.76 -29.84 12.56
CA PRO A 25 16.72 -30.90 12.85
C PRO A 25 17.63 -31.21 11.64
N ASP A 26 17.08 -31.20 10.42
CA ASP A 26 17.85 -31.38 9.20
C ASP A 26 18.53 -30.06 8.80
N ARG A 27 19.83 -29.98 9.08
CA ARG A 27 20.66 -28.81 8.76
C ARG A 27 20.86 -28.60 7.26
N ALA A 28 20.92 -29.66 6.47
CA ALA A 28 21.07 -29.55 5.03
C ALA A 28 19.77 -29.01 4.40
N PHE A 29 18.61 -29.55 4.80
CA PHE A 29 17.32 -29.00 4.38
C PHE A 29 17.13 -27.54 4.83
N SER A 30 17.49 -27.20 6.07
CA SER A 30 17.44 -25.83 6.58
C SER A 30 18.30 -24.86 5.75
N ALA A 31 19.53 -25.25 5.39
CA ALA A 31 20.41 -24.43 4.56
C ALA A 31 19.81 -24.17 3.16
N ARG A 32 19.22 -25.20 2.55
CA ARG A 32 18.53 -25.11 1.24
C ARG A 32 17.33 -24.16 1.31
N LEU A 33 16.51 -24.30 2.36
CA LEU A 33 15.35 -23.42 2.58
C LEU A 33 15.76 -21.96 2.87
N ARG A 34 16.85 -21.77 3.63
CA ARG A 34 17.44 -20.44 3.87
C ARG A 34 17.83 -19.75 2.57
N ALA A 35 18.46 -20.47 1.64
CA ALA A 35 18.83 -19.93 0.34
C ALA A 35 17.61 -19.45 -0.45
N VAL A 36 16.52 -20.23 -0.46
CA VAL A 36 15.25 -19.84 -1.10
C VAL A 36 14.66 -18.59 -0.46
N TYR A 37 14.59 -18.52 0.88
CA TYR A 37 14.04 -17.35 1.56
C TYR A 37 14.87 -16.09 1.35
N LEU A 38 16.20 -16.20 1.30
CA LEU A 38 17.06 -15.06 0.99
C LEU A 38 16.84 -14.57 -0.44
N ALA A 39 16.75 -15.49 -1.40
CA ALA A 39 16.43 -15.15 -2.79
C ALA A 39 15.06 -14.48 -2.93
N ALA A 40 14.05 -14.98 -2.20
CA ALA A 40 12.72 -14.39 -2.19
C ALA A 40 12.73 -13.00 -1.55
N ALA A 41 13.41 -12.82 -0.41
CA ALA A 41 13.56 -11.52 0.25
C ALA A 41 14.23 -10.49 -0.67
N GLN A 42 15.27 -10.92 -1.40
CA GLN A 42 15.97 -10.08 -2.35
C GLN A 42 15.08 -9.69 -3.53
N ALA A 43 14.37 -10.66 -4.12
CA ALA A 43 13.45 -10.41 -5.22
C ALA A 43 12.30 -9.48 -4.79
N ILE A 44 11.65 -9.73 -3.65
CA ILE A 44 10.60 -8.85 -3.09
C ILE A 44 11.13 -7.42 -2.91
N SER A 45 12.34 -7.28 -2.34
CA SER A 45 12.96 -5.97 -2.14
C SER A 45 13.23 -5.25 -3.46
N ARG A 46 13.72 -5.93 -4.50
CA ARG A 46 13.99 -5.30 -5.81
C ARG A 46 12.72 -5.02 -6.62
N LEU A 47 11.68 -5.83 -6.42
CA LEU A 47 10.36 -5.58 -6.99
C LEU A 47 9.56 -4.52 -6.23
N SER A 48 10.08 -4.01 -5.11
CA SER A 48 9.47 -2.89 -4.39
C SER A 48 9.43 -1.61 -5.24
N ASP A 49 8.70 -0.61 -4.73
CA ASP A 49 8.00 0.42 -5.50
C ASP A 49 8.82 1.00 -6.67
N LEU A 50 8.31 0.78 -7.87
CA LEU A 50 8.80 1.43 -9.08
C LEU A 50 8.35 2.88 -9.04
N ASP A 51 9.30 3.81 -8.99
CA ASP A 51 8.96 5.24 -9.11
C ASP A 51 8.54 5.54 -10.55
N LEU A 52 7.23 5.48 -10.76
CA LEU A 52 6.59 5.78 -12.04
C LEU A 52 6.49 7.28 -12.31
N VAL A 53 6.78 8.14 -11.32
CA VAL A 53 6.56 9.60 -11.45
C VAL A 53 7.38 10.20 -12.59
N LYS A 54 8.61 9.72 -12.80
CA LYS A 54 9.46 10.16 -13.92
C LYS A 54 8.91 9.82 -15.30
N TYR A 55 7.98 8.87 -15.39
CA TYR A 55 7.36 8.46 -16.64
C TYR A 55 5.98 9.09 -16.85
N GLU A 56 5.53 9.95 -15.94
CA GLU A 56 4.25 10.66 -16.07
C GLU A 56 4.45 11.86 -17.01
N THR A 57 3.76 11.86 -18.15
CA THR A 57 3.70 13.04 -19.03
C THR A 57 2.28 13.63 -19.02
N PRO A 58 2.13 14.96 -18.88
CA PRO A 58 0.83 15.63 -18.97
C PRO A 58 0.30 15.67 -20.41
N VAL A 59 1.18 15.46 -21.39
CA VAL A 59 0.82 15.34 -22.79
C VAL A 59 0.34 13.91 -23.02
N VAL A 60 -0.97 13.75 -23.12
CA VAL A 60 -1.60 12.55 -23.69
C VAL A 60 -1.45 12.67 -25.20
N ASP A 61 -0.24 12.37 -25.72
CA ASP A 61 -0.01 12.43 -27.17
C ASP A 61 -0.95 11.45 -27.88
N ALA A 62 -1.67 11.96 -28.88
CA ALA A 62 -2.60 11.18 -29.69
C ALA A 62 -1.89 10.23 -30.68
N SER A 63 -0.56 10.30 -30.79
CA SER A 63 0.24 9.43 -31.64
C SER A 63 0.88 8.29 -30.82
N PRO A 64 0.84 7.04 -31.30
CA PRO A 64 1.54 5.94 -30.65
C PRO A 64 3.04 6.22 -30.65
N ASP A 65 3.60 6.43 -29.46
CA ASP A 65 5.02 6.67 -29.22
C ASP A 65 5.63 5.49 -28.45
N LEU A 66 6.65 4.86 -29.03
CA LEU A 66 7.39 3.75 -28.43
C LEU A 66 8.51 4.22 -27.49
N SER A 67 8.72 5.54 -27.33
CA SER A 67 9.75 6.09 -26.44
C SER A 67 9.66 5.54 -25.02
N LEU A 68 8.46 5.48 -24.45
CA LEU A 68 8.26 4.92 -23.10
C LEU A 68 8.58 3.42 -23.06
N TRP A 69 8.25 2.69 -24.11
CA TRP A 69 8.59 1.27 -24.19
C TRP A 69 10.11 1.05 -24.14
N GLU A 70 10.88 1.86 -24.87
CA GLU A 70 12.34 1.82 -24.85
C GLU A 70 12.91 2.16 -23.46
N GLU A 71 12.34 3.16 -22.78
CA GLU A 71 12.71 3.51 -21.40
C GLU A 71 12.34 2.43 -20.38
N MET A 72 11.23 1.71 -20.61
CA MET A 72 10.69 0.71 -19.68
C MET A 72 11.24 -0.70 -19.90
N ALA A 73 11.76 -1.01 -21.09
CA ALA A 73 12.34 -2.31 -21.42
C ALA A 73 13.43 -2.77 -20.43
N PRO A 74 14.37 -1.91 -19.97
CA PRO A 74 15.31 -2.27 -18.91
C PRO A 74 14.62 -2.67 -17.60
N VAL A 75 13.59 -1.95 -17.16
CA VAL A 75 12.86 -2.26 -15.93
C VAL A 75 12.10 -3.57 -16.04
N ILE A 76 11.51 -3.86 -17.21
CA ILE A 76 10.83 -5.13 -17.48
C ILE A 76 11.86 -6.27 -17.46
N ARG A 77 13.01 -6.09 -18.12
CA ARG A 77 14.10 -7.06 -18.10
C ARG A 77 14.57 -7.34 -16.67
N ASP A 78 14.84 -6.30 -15.89
CA ASP A 78 15.31 -6.43 -14.51
C ASP A 78 14.26 -7.14 -13.63
N THR A 79 12.98 -6.79 -13.79
CA THR A 79 11.85 -7.47 -13.13
C THR A 79 11.88 -8.98 -13.42
N VAL A 80 12.03 -9.36 -14.69
CA VAL A 80 12.08 -10.77 -15.12
C VAL A 80 13.35 -11.45 -14.60
N MET A 81 14.49 -10.76 -14.59
CA MET A 81 15.75 -11.28 -14.07
C MET A 81 15.68 -11.58 -12.57
N ASP A 82 15.08 -10.69 -11.78
CA ASP A 82 14.92 -10.86 -10.33
C ASP A 82 14.01 -12.04 -9.98
N VAL A 83 12.89 -12.20 -10.69
CA VAL A 83 12.02 -13.37 -10.49
C VAL A 83 12.73 -14.65 -10.93
N ASN A 84 13.41 -14.64 -12.08
CA ASN A 84 14.17 -15.81 -12.55
C ASN A 84 15.30 -16.21 -11.61
N ALA A 85 15.95 -15.26 -10.93
CA ALA A 85 16.96 -15.56 -9.93
C ALA A 85 16.39 -16.42 -8.79
N LEU A 86 15.19 -16.09 -8.28
CA LEU A 86 14.49 -16.93 -7.31
C LEU A 86 14.14 -18.31 -7.90
N LEU A 87 13.59 -18.36 -9.12
CA LEU A 87 13.23 -19.64 -9.74
C LEU A 87 14.44 -20.57 -9.91
N ASN A 88 15.60 -20.02 -10.27
CA ASN A 88 16.85 -20.78 -10.39
C ASN A 88 17.26 -21.35 -9.02
N VAL A 89 17.22 -20.54 -7.95
CA VAL A 89 17.52 -21.01 -6.60
C VAL A 89 16.56 -22.12 -6.16
N ILE A 90 15.26 -22.01 -6.43
CA ILE A 90 14.30 -23.09 -6.11
C ILE A 90 14.66 -24.38 -6.86
N ARG A 91 14.98 -24.30 -8.16
CA ARG A 91 15.35 -25.48 -8.97
C ARG A 91 16.64 -26.14 -8.49
N GLU A 92 17.64 -25.36 -8.12
CA GLU A 92 18.93 -25.86 -7.63
C GLU A 92 18.79 -26.52 -6.25
N GLN A 93 18.05 -25.90 -5.34
CA GLN A 93 17.96 -26.36 -3.95
C GLN A 93 16.93 -27.48 -3.77
N PHE A 94 15.87 -27.50 -4.57
CA PHE A 94 14.78 -28.48 -4.48
C PHE A 94 14.46 -29.11 -5.84
N PRO A 95 15.37 -29.91 -6.42
CA PRO A 95 15.14 -30.56 -7.71
C PRO A 95 14.00 -31.58 -7.61
N GLY A 96 12.98 -31.46 -8.46
CA GLY A 96 11.86 -32.40 -8.51
C GLY A 96 10.77 -31.96 -9.47
N THR A 97 9.96 -32.92 -9.93
CA THR A 97 8.75 -32.66 -10.73
C THR A 97 7.56 -32.34 -9.82
N PRO A 98 6.68 -31.41 -10.22
CA PRO A 98 5.48 -31.07 -9.45
C PRO A 98 4.61 -32.32 -9.26
N GLN A 99 4.36 -32.71 -8.01
CA GLN A 99 3.42 -33.78 -7.66
C GLN A 99 2.02 -33.22 -7.43
N PRO A 100 0.96 -33.95 -7.80
CA PRO A 100 -0.43 -33.51 -7.63
C PRO A 100 -0.78 -33.30 -6.15
N ALA A 101 -1.69 -32.35 -5.90
CA ALA A 101 -2.06 -31.84 -4.59
C ALA A 101 -2.73 -32.90 -3.70
N ALA A 102 -1.93 -33.65 -2.94
CA ALA A 102 -2.38 -34.36 -1.75
C ALA A 102 -2.60 -33.37 -0.59
N PRO A 103 -3.45 -33.67 0.41
CA PRO A 103 -3.63 -32.81 1.58
C PRO A 103 -2.30 -32.66 2.33
N ARG A 104 -1.74 -31.44 2.25
CA ARG A 104 -0.44 -31.08 2.81
C ARG A 104 -0.53 -30.93 4.32
N LYS A 105 0.26 -31.70 5.06
CA LYS A 105 0.39 -31.59 6.51
C LYS A 105 1.85 -31.84 6.91
N GLY A 106 2.64 -30.77 6.90
CA GLY A 106 3.89 -30.68 7.64
C GLY A 106 5.13 -30.39 6.79
N PRO A 107 6.33 -30.43 7.42
CA PRO A 107 7.61 -30.07 6.81
C PRO A 107 7.96 -30.79 5.50
N ALA A 108 7.46 -32.02 5.32
CA ALA A 108 7.73 -32.84 4.15
C ALA A 108 7.10 -32.29 2.86
N ASP A 109 6.08 -31.42 2.98
CA ASP A 109 5.35 -30.85 1.84
C ASP A 109 5.97 -29.56 1.30
N VAL A 110 6.96 -28.99 2.01
CA VAL A 110 7.62 -27.74 1.60
C VAL A 110 8.21 -27.81 0.19
N PRO A 111 8.92 -28.88 -0.23
CA PRO A 111 9.38 -28.99 -1.61
C PRO A 111 8.24 -28.91 -2.63
N ALA A 112 7.09 -29.53 -2.36
CA ALA A 112 5.93 -29.49 -3.26
C ALA A 112 5.30 -28.09 -3.32
N LEU A 113 5.22 -27.39 -2.19
CA LEU A 113 4.78 -25.98 -2.12
C LEU A 113 5.69 -25.06 -2.94
N LEU A 114 7.00 -25.21 -2.79
CA LEU A 114 7.99 -24.42 -3.53
C LEU A 114 7.89 -24.67 -5.04
N GLN A 115 7.69 -25.93 -5.45
CA GLN A 115 7.52 -26.29 -6.86
C GLN A 115 6.21 -25.75 -7.46
N GLU A 116 5.10 -25.77 -6.71
CA GLU A 116 3.85 -25.15 -7.15
C GLU A 116 4.01 -23.63 -7.32
N GLY A 117 4.58 -22.96 -6.32
CA GLY A 117 4.82 -21.51 -6.39
C GLY A 117 5.76 -21.14 -7.54
N MET A 118 6.79 -21.96 -7.81
CA MET A 118 7.65 -21.81 -8.99
C MET A 118 6.84 -21.92 -10.29
N GLY A 119 5.90 -22.86 -10.39
CA GLY A 119 5.00 -23.01 -11.53
C GLY A 119 4.14 -21.78 -11.78
N LYS A 120 3.52 -21.22 -10.72
CA LYS A 120 2.70 -19.99 -10.78
C LYS A 120 3.52 -18.77 -11.22
N LEU A 121 4.72 -18.61 -10.67
CA LEU A 121 5.64 -17.53 -11.04
C LEU A 121 6.11 -17.66 -12.49
N ALA A 122 6.47 -18.86 -12.95
CA ALA A 122 6.88 -19.10 -14.33
C ALA A 122 5.74 -18.84 -15.34
N GLN A 123 4.50 -19.22 -14.99
CA GLN A 123 3.32 -18.91 -15.78
C GLN A 123 3.10 -17.38 -15.85
N SER A 124 3.25 -16.68 -14.73
CA SER A 124 3.12 -15.22 -14.66
C SER A 124 4.17 -14.50 -15.53
N ILE A 125 5.42 -15.01 -15.59
CA ILE A 125 6.46 -14.50 -16.52
C ILE A 125 6.02 -14.66 -17.98
N THR A 126 5.41 -15.79 -18.32
CA THR A 126 4.92 -16.04 -19.68
C THR A 126 3.81 -15.04 -20.04
N GLN A 127 2.86 -14.81 -19.13
CA GLN A 127 1.79 -13.83 -19.30
C GLN A 127 2.32 -12.40 -19.45
N LEU A 128 3.35 -12.03 -18.69
CA LEU A 128 4.04 -10.75 -18.89
C LEU A 128 4.62 -10.66 -20.31
N GLY A 129 5.32 -11.71 -20.75
CA GLY A 129 5.87 -11.76 -22.11
C GLY A 129 4.81 -11.63 -23.21
N GLU A 130 3.62 -12.20 -23.02
CA GLU A 130 2.47 -12.05 -23.92
C GLU A 130 1.90 -10.64 -23.90
N ALA A 131 1.71 -10.05 -22.71
CA ALA A 131 1.21 -8.69 -22.55
C ALA A 131 2.16 -7.67 -23.22
N MET A 132 3.47 -7.84 -23.07
CA MET A 132 4.50 -6.98 -23.66
C MET A 132 4.62 -7.11 -25.19
N ARG A 133 4.01 -8.15 -25.79
CA ARG A 133 3.90 -8.30 -27.25
C ARG A 133 2.60 -7.72 -27.80
N ASN A 134 1.65 -7.35 -26.95
CA ASN A 134 0.37 -6.81 -27.37
C ASN A 134 0.52 -5.31 -27.72
N PRO A 135 0.29 -4.91 -28.99
CA PRO A 135 0.38 -3.52 -29.41
C PRO A 135 -0.49 -2.57 -28.57
N SER A 136 -1.69 -3.00 -28.17
CA SER A 136 -2.60 -2.15 -27.38
C SER A 136 -2.08 -1.82 -25.99
N VAL A 137 -1.12 -2.60 -25.47
CA VAL A 137 -0.47 -2.36 -24.18
C VAL A 137 0.73 -1.45 -24.35
N VAL A 138 1.59 -1.75 -25.32
CA VAL A 138 2.85 -1.01 -25.51
C VAL A 138 2.66 0.36 -26.18
N SER A 139 1.55 0.57 -26.89
CA SER A 139 1.26 1.85 -27.55
C SER A 139 0.63 2.89 -26.63
N ASP A 140 -0.01 2.49 -25.53
CA ASP A 140 -0.61 3.40 -24.55
C ASP A 140 0.27 3.47 -23.30
N ARG A 141 0.76 4.68 -23.00
CA ARG A 141 1.67 4.95 -21.88
C ARG A 141 1.08 4.48 -20.55
N TRP A 142 -0.17 4.83 -20.26
CA TRP A 142 -0.79 4.51 -18.99
C TRP A 142 -1.12 3.02 -18.86
N GLN A 143 -1.46 2.37 -19.97
CA GLN A 143 -1.68 0.93 -20.04
C GLN A 143 -0.39 0.16 -19.78
N LEU A 144 0.72 0.54 -20.41
CA LEU A 144 2.03 -0.06 -20.17
C LEU A 144 2.44 0.06 -18.69
N LEU A 145 2.31 1.27 -18.13
CA LEU A 145 2.62 1.50 -16.71
C LEU A 145 1.73 0.68 -15.78
N ALA A 146 0.43 0.57 -16.09
CA ALA A 146 -0.52 -0.21 -15.31
C ALA A 146 -0.18 -1.72 -15.33
N GLU A 147 0.15 -2.28 -16.49
CA GLU A 147 0.54 -3.68 -16.60
C GLU A 147 1.84 -3.98 -15.85
N ILE A 148 2.88 -3.13 -15.99
CA ILE A 148 4.14 -3.31 -15.26
C ILE A 148 3.92 -3.26 -13.75
N GLN A 149 3.14 -2.29 -13.28
CA GLN A 149 2.82 -2.18 -11.85
C GLN A 149 2.06 -3.41 -11.36
N ARG A 150 1.05 -3.86 -12.12
CA ARG A 150 0.26 -5.06 -11.81
C ARG A 150 1.16 -6.30 -11.68
N PHE A 151 1.96 -6.61 -12.70
CA PHE A 151 2.83 -7.78 -12.66
C PHE A 151 3.83 -7.73 -11.50
N ARG A 152 4.43 -6.56 -11.21
CA ARG A 152 5.35 -6.42 -10.06
C ARG A 152 4.64 -6.67 -8.73
N SER A 153 3.42 -6.17 -8.56
CA SER A 153 2.58 -6.45 -7.38
C SER A 153 2.24 -7.95 -7.29
N ASP A 154 1.80 -8.56 -8.39
CA ASP A 154 1.43 -9.98 -8.43
C ASP A 154 2.64 -10.88 -8.09
N TYR A 155 3.83 -10.59 -8.64
CA TYR A 155 5.05 -11.33 -8.31
C TYR A 155 5.40 -11.21 -6.83
N ARG A 156 5.35 -10.00 -6.25
CA ARG A 156 5.60 -9.79 -4.82
C ARG A 156 4.62 -10.56 -3.96
N GLU A 157 3.34 -10.54 -4.30
CA GLU A 157 2.31 -11.29 -3.58
C GLU A 157 2.57 -12.81 -3.64
N GLN A 158 2.84 -13.35 -4.83
CA GLN A 158 3.14 -14.77 -5.01
C GLN A 158 4.39 -15.21 -4.24
N MET A 159 5.46 -14.41 -4.26
CA MET A 159 6.68 -14.69 -3.50
C MET A 159 6.45 -14.60 -1.99
N SER A 160 5.69 -13.61 -1.55
CA SER A 160 5.32 -13.43 -0.13
C SER A 160 4.45 -14.58 0.36
N GLN A 161 3.52 -15.05 -0.47
CA GLN A 161 2.69 -16.21 -0.21
C GLN A 161 3.52 -17.48 -0.09
N LEU A 162 4.45 -17.69 -1.03
CA LEU A 162 5.36 -18.84 -0.99
C LEU A 162 6.14 -18.89 0.33
N VAL A 163 6.74 -17.77 0.76
CA VAL A 163 7.49 -17.70 2.02
C VAL A 163 6.59 -17.95 3.23
N PHE A 164 5.38 -17.36 3.24
CA PHE A 164 4.42 -17.54 4.33
C PHE A 164 3.97 -19.00 4.44
N GLU A 165 3.46 -19.58 3.35
CA GLU A 165 2.94 -20.95 3.34
C GLU A 165 4.01 -21.97 3.73
N SER A 166 5.23 -21.84 3.21
CA SER A 166 6.31 -22.76 3.57
C SER A 166 6.74 -22.58 5.03
N ALA A 167 6.80 -21.36 5.55
CA ALA A 167 7.12 -21.12 6.96
C ALA A 167 6.04 -21.63 7.92
N SER A 168 4.76 -21.50 7.55
CA SER A 168 3.62 -21.99 8.34
C SER A 168 3.58 -23.51 8.50
N THR A 169 4.28 -24.27 7.67
CA THR A 169 4.40 -25.73 7.84
C THR A 169 5.17 -26.13 9.10
N PHE A 170 5.94 -25.21 9.69
CA PHE A 170 6.79 -25.46 10.86
C PHE A 170 6.18 -24.93 12.18
N GLY A 171 4.98 -24.34 12.12
CA GLY A 171 4.26 -23.87 13.29
C GLY A 171 3.43 -22.62 13.02
N GLU A 172 2.71 -22.17 14.04
CA GLU A 172 1.93 -20.94 13.95
C GLU A 172 2.83 -19.71 13.80
N VAL A 173 2.59 -18.97 12.73
CA VAL A 173 3.31 -17.73 12.37
C VAL A 173 2.32 -16.76 11.72
N SER A 174 2.55 -15.47 11.91
CA SER A 174 1.85 -14.43 11.15
C SER A 174 2.72 -13.92 9.99
N ARG A 175 2.09 -13.31 8.98
CA ARG A 175 2.83 -12.70 7.85
C ARG A 175 3.82 -11.64 8.32
N ALA A 176 3.44 -10.81 9.31
CA ALA A 176 4.32 -9.80 9.89
C ALA A 176 5.61 -10.40 10.45
N GLN A 177 5.56 -11.63 10.95
CA GLN A 177 6.74 -12.29 11.51
C GLN A 177 7.65 -12.88 10.43
N VAL A 178 7.10 -13.41 9.34
CA VAL A 178 7.87 -14.25 8.41
C VAL A 178 8.03 -13.70 6.99
N VAL A 179 7.18 -12.78 6.54
CA VAL A 179 7.25 -12.24 5.17
C VAL A 179 8.22 -11.07 5.12
N PRO A 180 9.32 -11.14 4.34
CA PRO A 180 10.25 -10.02 4.19
C PRO A 180 9.56 -8.79 3.59
N GLY A 181 9.81 -7.61 4.16
CA GLY A 181 9.24 -6.35 3.67
C GLY A 181 7.77 -6.09 4.02
N TYR A 182 7.09 -7.03 4.70
CA TYR A 182 5.67 -6.90 5.06
C TYR A 182 5.36 -5.60 5.82
N GLU A 183 6.13 -5.28 6.87
CA GLU A 183 5.91 -4.05 7.65
C GLU A 183 6.05 -2.77 6.83
N ALA A 184 7.02 -2.75 5.90
CA ALA A 184 7.21 -1.61 5.00
C ALA A 184 6.03 -1.45 4.04
N GLU A 185 5.50 -2.57 3.53
CA GLU A 185 4.32 -2.58 2.66
C GLU A 185 3.05 -2.13 3.39
N VAL A 186 2.82 -2.63 4.61
CA VAL A 186 1.72 -2.17 5.47
C VAL A 186 1.83 -0.67 5.72
N LYS A 187 3.03 -0.19 6.08
CA LYS A 187 3.27 1.23 6.33
C LYS A 187 3.00 2.09 5.09
N ALA A 188 3.42 1.63 3.91
CA ALA A 188 3.14 2.31 2.65
C ALA A 188 1.63 2.35 2.37
N ALA A 189 0.92 1.23 2.53
CA ALA A 189 -0.52 1.15 2.31
C ALA A 189 -1.31 2.05 3.29
N VAL A 190 -0.96 2.04 4.58
CA VAL A 190 -1.53 2.94 5.60
C VAL A 190 -1.28 4.41 5.23
N THR A 191 -0.08 4.72 4.74
CA THR A 191 0.27 6.08 4.30
C THR A 191 -0.56 6.52 3.10
N VAL A 192 -0.72 5.66 2.09
CA VAL A 192 -1.59 5.91 0.93
C VAL A 192 -3.00 6.21 1.41
N ARG A 193 -3.58 5.31 2.20
CA ARG A 193 -4.92 5.47 2.77
C ARG A 193 -5.10 6.81 3.47
N ALA A 194 -4.20 7.14 4.39
CA ALA A 194 -4.29 8.35 5.20
C ALA A 194 -4.28 9.61 4.33
N ILE A 195 -3.33 9.70 3.39
CA ILE A 195 -3.20 10.88 2.52
C ILE A 195 -4.36 10.96 1.52
N THR A 196 -4.88 9.82 1.01
CA THR A 196 -6.07 9.85 0.16
C THR A 196 -7.33 10.31 0.89
N SER A 197 -7.49 9.95 2.17
CA SER A 197 -8.59 10.48 3.02
C SER A 197 -8.45 11.99 3.22
N ASP A 198 -7.23 12.47 3.49
CA ASP A 198 -6.98 13.90 3.61
C ASP A 198 -7.25 14.66 2.30
N LEU A 199 -6.85 14.10 1.16
CA LEU A 199 -7.15 14.67 -0.15
C LEU A 199 -8.66 14.71 -0.40
N SER A 200 -9.40 13.63 -0.09
CA SER A 200 -10.85 13.58 -0.23
C SER A 200 -11.51 14.72 0.54
N ARG A 201 -11.14 14.87 1.82
CA ARG A 201 -11.63 15.95 2.66
C ARG A 201 -11.31 17.34 2.10
N ILE A 202 -10.10 17.54 1.57
CA ILE A 202 -9.67 18.81 0.98
C ILE A 202 -10.50 19.11 -0.27
N VAL A 203 -10.59 18.17 -1.21
CA VAL A 203 -11.34 18.31 -2.46
C VAL A 203 -12.83 18.52 -2.19
N THR A 204 -13.46 17.77 -1.27
CA THR A 204 -14.86 17.99 -0.88
C THR A 204 -15.08 19.41 -0.32
N ALA A 205 -14.17 19.91 0.52
CA ALA A 205 -14.25 21.27 1.02
C ALA A 205 -14.08 22.31 -0.10
N ARG A 206 -13.21 22.06 -1.10
CA ARG A 206 -13.04 22.93 -2.26
C ARG A 206 -14.25 22.92 -3.18
N LEU A 207 -14.83 21.76 -3.45
CA LEU A 207 -16.04 21.62 -4.25
C LEU A 207 -17.18 22.47 -3.67
N ASN A 208 -17.38 22.42 -2.35
CA ASN A 208 -18.38 23.25 -1.68
C ASN A 208 -18.09 24.75 -1.85
N LYS A 209 -16.83 25.17 -1.69
CA LYS A 209 -16.43 26.57 -1.89
C LYS A 209 -16.62 27.04 -3.33
N VAL A 210 -16.29 26.21 -4.33
CA VAL A 210 -16.48 26.52 -5.75
C VAL A 210 -17.96 26.68 -6.08
N ARG A 211 -18.81 25.80 -5.53
CA ARG A 211 -20.26 25.89 -5.74
C ARG A 211 -20.85 27.20 -5.21
N ASP A 212 -20.36 27.66 -4.07
CA ASP A 212 -20.86 28.87 -3.41
C ASP A 212 -20.06 30.14 -3.80
N ALA A 213 -19.06 30.01 -4.69
CA ALA A 213 -18.15 31.07 -5.07
C ALA A 213 -18.84 32.17 -5.89
N LYS A 214 -18.47 33.42 -5.63
CA LYS A 214 -18.77 34.55 -6.51
C LYS A 214 -17.81 34.57 -7.71
N PRO A 215 -18.14 35.26 -8.83
CA PRO A 215 -17.29 35.33 -10.01
C PRO A 215 -15.84 35.76 -9.70
N GLU A 216 -15.65 36.70 -8.78
CA GLU A 216 -14.34 37.18 -8.35
C GLU A 216 -13.52 36.16 -7.53
N GLU A 217 -14.16 35.13 -6.97
CA GLU A 217 -13.53 34.10 -6.13
C GLU A 217 -13.17 32.84 -6.94
N VAL A 218 -13.67 32.68 -8.16
CA VAL A 218 -13.48 31.46 -8.98
C VAL A 218 -12.00 31.24 -9.28
N LEU A 219 -11.29 32.29 -9.71
CA LEU A 219 -9.86 32.22 -10.01
C LEU A 219 -9.04 31.79 -8.78
N TRP A 220 -9.33 32.38 -7.62
CA TRP A 220 -8.64 32.02 -6.39
C TRP A 220 -8.87 30.54 -6.03
N ASN A 221 -10.10 30.05 -6.18
CA ASN A 221 -10.39 28.63 -5.92
C ASN A 221 -9.66 27.70 -6.89
N ALA A 222 -9.56 28.05 -8.19
CA ALA A 222 -8.78 27.29 -9.17
C ALA A 222 -7.29 27.21 -8.79
N GLN A 223 -6.68 28.36 -8.44
CA GLN A 223 -5.26 28.43 -8.03
C GLN A 223 -4.98 27.65 -6.73
N GLN A 224 -5.92 27.70 -5.77
CA GLN A 224 -5.80 26.92 -4.53
C GLN A 224 -5.89 25.42 -4.80
N LEU A 225 -6.83 24.99 -5.65
CA LEU A 225 -6.97 23.59 -6.00
C LEU A 225 -5.71 23.07 -6.75
N GLN A 226 -5.16 23.87 -7.65
CA GLN A 226 -3.88 23.57 -8.31
C GLN A 226 -2.75 23.38 -7.28
N THR A 227 -2.63 24.31 -6.33
CA THR A 227 -1.61 24.26 -5.27
C THR A 227 -1.75 22.99 -4.41
N GLU A 228 -2.97 22.61 -4.06
CA GLU A 228 -3.25 21.41 -3.27
C GLU A 228 -2.91 20.13 -4.04
N LEU A 229 -3.21 20.08 -5.34
CA LEU A 229 -2.85 18.95 -6.20
C LEU A 229 -1.34 18.86 -6.45
N ASP A 230 -0.65 19.99 -6.59
CA ASP A 230 0.81 20.03 -6.68
C ASP A 230 1.49 19.54 -5.40
N ALA A 231 0.93 19.92 -4.24
CA ALA A 231 1.39 19.41 -2.95
C ALA A 231 1.16 17.90 -2.84
N PHE A 232 -0.02 17.42 -3.26
CA PHE A 232 -0.35 15.99 -3.28
C PHE A 232 0.59 15.19 -4.18
N GLY A 233 0.90 15.70 -5.39
CA GLY A 233 1.83 15.06 -6.34
C GLY A 233 3.25 14.85 -5.79
N ARG A 234 3.64 15.56 -4.73
CA ARG A 234 4.95 15.41 -4.07
C ARG A 234 4.93 14.41 -2.90
N THR A 235 3.76 13.87 -2.55
CA THR A 235 3.62 12.96 -1.40
C THR A 235 4.07 11.53 -1.73
N ALA A 236 4.41 10.78 -0.68
CA ALA A 236 4.70 9.34 -0.80
C ALA A 236 3.46 8.54 -1.23
N ALA A 237 2.25 9.01 -0.93
CA ALA A 237 1.01 8.36 -1.36
C ALA A 237 0.84 8.41 -2.88
N TYR A 238 1.09 9.58 -3.49
CA TYR A 238 1.00 9.75 -4.93
C TYR A 238 1.92 8.76 -5.66
N ARG A 239 3.17 8.59 -5.20
CA ARG A 239 4.12 7.62 -5.78
C ARG A 239 3.57 6.18 -5.82
N ASN A 240 2.77 5.82 -4.82
CA ASN A 240 2.20 4.48 -4.60
C ASN A 240 0.79 4.29 -5.18
N LEU A 241 0.23 5.29 -5.86
CA LEU A 241 -1.04 5.14 -6.56
C LEU A 241 -0.92 4.25 -7.79
N ARG A 242 -2.05 3.67 -8.21
CA ARG A 242 -2.11 2.91 -9.46
C ARG A 242 -1.89 3.86 -10.64
N ALA A 243 -1.25 3.38 -11.70
CA ALA A 243 -1.02 4.18 -12.92
C ALA A 243 -2.33 4.79 -13.47
N GLN A 244 -3.43 4.03 -13.50
CA GLN A 244 -4.72 4.54 -13.96
C GLN A 244 -5.30 5.63 -13.05
N ASP A 245 -5.12 5.54 -11.73
CA ASP A 245 -5.56 6.60 -10.82
C ASP A 245 -4.74 7.88 -11.02
N LYS A 246 -3.42 7.73 -11.24
CA LYS A 246 -2.51 8.83 -11.53
C LYS A 246 -2.87 9.54 -12.83
N ARG A 247 -3.25 8.79 -13.87
CA ARG A 247 -3.72 9.34 -15.14
C ARG A 247 -4.82 10.38 -14.93
N HIS A 248 -5.89 9.97 -14.25
CA HIS A 248 -7.03 10.84 -14.00
C HIS A 248 -6.64 12.06 -13.14
N ILE A 249 -5.71 11.91 -12.18
CA ILE A 249 -5.19 13.05 -11.40
C ILE A 249 -4.39 14.00 -12.29
N VAL A 250 -3.54 13.49 -13.19
CA VAL A 250 -2.75 14.30 -14.12
C VAL A 250 -3.65 15.06 -15.10
N GLU A 251 -4.66 14.40 -15.66
CA GLU A 251 -5.66 15.01 -16.53
C GLU A 251 -6.42 16.13 -15.80
N ALA A 252 -6.95 15.85 -14.60
CA ALA A 252 -7.61 16.86 -13.78
C ALA A 252 -6.68 18.04 -13.42
N ARG A 253 -5.41 17.76 -13.11
CA ARG A 253 -4.40 18.80 -12.82
C ARG A 253 -4.13 19.69 -14.03
N ALA A 254 -4.09 19.13 -15.23
CA ALA A 254 -3.88 19.90 -16.45
C ALA A 254 -5.06 20.85 -16.70
N GLU A 255 -6.30 20.36 -16.55
CA GLU A 255 -7.51 21.17 -16.71
C GLU A 255 -7.63 22.27 -15.65
N ILE A 256 -7.40 21.94 -14.38
CA ILE A 256 -7.39 22.92 -13.27
C ILE A 256 -6.27 23.94 -13.46
N GLY A 257 -5.10 23.51 -13.91
CA GLY A 257 -3.97 24.38 -14.21
C GLY A 257 -4.28 25.37 -15.33
N ALA A 258 -4.99 24.94 -16.38
CA ALA A 258 -5.45 25.82 -17.45
C ALA A 258 -6.42 26.88 -16.90
N LEU A 259 -7.42 26.46 -16.11
CA LEU A 259 -8.38 27.38 -15.47
C LEU A 259 -7.72 28.37 -14.51
N ALA A 260 -6.66 27.95 -13.80
CA ALA A 260 -5.93 28.80 -12.86
C ALA A 260 -5.08 29.90 -13.54
N LEU A 261 -4.86 29.79 -14.85
CA LEU A 261 -4.17 30.79 -15.68
C LEU A 261 -5.13 31.73 -16.42
N GLU A 262 -6.41 31.38 -16.51
CA GLU A 262 -7.44 32.24 -17.11
C GLU A 262 -7.69 33.47 -16.22
N SER A 263 -7.87 34.65 -16.81
CA SER A 263 -8.12 35.88 -16.03
C SER A 263 -9.51 35.89 -15.39
N ALA A 264 -10.46 35.18 -15.98
CA ALA A 264 -11.85 35.07 -15.52
C ALA A 264 -12.39 33.66 -15.85
N PRO A 265 -11.97 32.61 -15.12
CA PRO A 265 -12.39 31.25 -15.39
C PRO A 265 -13.88 31.06 -15.14
N GLU A 266 -14.50 30.22 -15.97
CA GLU A 266 -15.91 29.90 -15.83
C GLU A 266 -16.17 28.98 -14.63
N GLN A 267 -17.06 29.41 -13.72
CA GLN A 267 -17.40 28.64 -12.52
C GLN A 267 -17.94 27.24 -12.85
N GLY A 268 -18.77 27.10 -13.90
CA GLY A 268 -19.34 25.82 -14.32
C GLY A 268 -18.27 24.81 -14.75
N ARG A 269 -17.23 25.26 -15.45
CA ARG A 269 -16.09 24.42 -15.84
C ARG A 269 -15.30 23.98 -14.61
N LEU A 270 -14.95 24.91 -13.71
CA LEU A 270 -14.23 24.57 -12.49
C LEU A 270 -15.03 23.59 -11.61
N LEU A 271 -16.34 23.79 -11.49
CA LEU A 271 -17.22 22.91 -10.72
C LEU A 271 -17.26 21.50 -11.31
N THR A 272 -17.36 21.38 -12.63
CA THR A 272 -17.36 20.08 -13.33
C THR A 272 -16.08 19.30 -13.06
N VAL A 273 -14.92 19.92 -13.24
CA VAL A 273 -13.63 19.26 -13.02
C VAL A 273 -13.41 18.93 -11.54
N THR A 274 -13.79 19.83 -10.64
CA THR A 274 -13.67 19.58 -9.19
C THR A 274 -14.59 18.46 -8.72
N ALA A 275 -15.80 18.33 -9.30
CA ALA A 275 -16.71 17.24 -9.00
C ALA A 275 -16.18 15.88 -9.49
N GLY A 276 -15.64 15.82 -10.72
CA GLY A 276 -15.00 14.60 -11.23
C GLY A 276 -13.78 14.19 -10.40
N LEU A 277 -12.97 15.17 -9.96
CA LEU A 277 -11.86 14.92 -9.04
C LEU A 277 -12.34 14.41 -7.67
N GLU A 278 -13.45 14.92 -7.14
CA GLU A 278 -14.02 14.44 -5.88
C GLU A 278 -14.46 12.98 -5.98
N GLU A 279 -15.14 12.61 -7.05
CA GLU A 279 -15.55 11.24 -7.33
C GLU A 279 -14.33 10.31 -7.47
N LEU A 280 -13.32 10.74 -8.23
CA LEU A 280 -12.05 10.01 -8.36
C LEU A 280 -11.41 9.78 -6.99
N VAL A 281 -11.21 10.83 -6.19
CA VAL A 281 -10.54 10.70 -4.90
C VAL A 281 -11.36 9.84 -3.93
N ARG A 282 -12.69 9.92 -3.98
CA ARG A 282 -13.57 9.02 -3.22
C ARG A 282 -13.38 7.57 -3.65
N SER A 283 -13.21 7.29 -4.95
CA SER A 283 -12.94 5.95 -5.46
C SER A 283 -11.61 5.36 -4.95
N LEU A 284 -10.62 6.21 -4.61
CA LEU A 284 -9.34 5.77 -4.03
C LEU A 284 -9.51 5.12 -2.66
N SER A 285 -10.64 5.33 -1.97
CA SER A 285 -10.99 4.61 -0.74
C SER A 285 -11.02 3.09 -0.92
N ALA A 286 -11.11 2.59 -2.16
CA ALA A 286 -10.94 1.18 -2.52
C ALA A 286 -9.59 0.59 -2.04
N VAL A 287 -8.58 1.42 -1.73
CA VAL A 287 -7.36 0.99 -1.05
C VAL A 287 -7.66 0.20 0.23
N ASN A 288 -8.74 0.54 0.96
CA ASN A 288 -9.17 -0.16 2.17
C ASN A 288 -9.59 -1.62 1.93
N GLN A 289 -9.86 -2.02 0.69
CA GLN A 289 -10.25 -3.39 0.33
C GLN A 289 -9.03 -4.30 0.07
N ARG A 290 -7.81 -3.77 0.15
CA ARG A 290 -6.60 -4.58 0.03
C ARG A 290 -6.52 -5.55 1.21
N GLN A 291 -6.35 -6.84 0.93
CA GLN A 291 -6.25 -7.90 1.94
C GLN A 291 -5.22 -7.60 3.03
N LEU A 292 -4.09 -7.01 2.64
CA LEU A 292 -3.06 -6.55 3.57
C LEU A 292 -3.60 -5.58 4.65
N LEU A 293 -4.38 -4.58 4.24
CA LEU A 293 -4.98 -3.61 5.15
C LEU A 293 -6.10 -4.22 5.97
N ILE A 294 -6.92 -5.11 5.40
CA ILE A 294 -7.97 -5.81 6.15
C ILE A 294 -7.37 -6.59 7.33
N HIS A 295 -6.31 -7.36 7.10
CA HIS A 295 -5.63 -8.10 8.17
C HIS A 295 -5.01 -7.16 9.21
N HIS A 296 -4.27 -6.14 8.77
CA HIS A 296 -3.68 -5.14 9.64
C HIS A 296 -4.73 -4.43 10.50
N ASP A 297 -5.84 -4.00 9.90
CA ASP A 297 -6.88 -3.26 10.59
C ASP A 297 -7.57 -4.12 11.67
N ARG A 298 -7.78 -5.42 11.42
CA ARG A 298 -8.30 -6.36 12.43
C ARG A 298 -7.38 -6.48 13.64
N GLU A 299 -6.07 -6.57 13.41
CA GLU A 299 -5.08 -6.64 14.50
C GLU A 299 -5.06 -5.34 15.31
N VAL A 300 -5.05 -4.19 14.63
CA VAL A 300 -5.06 -2.88 15.30
C VAL A 300 -6.37 -2.67 16.06
N TRP A 301 -7.52 -3.01 15.46
CA TRP A 301 -8.83 -2.91 16.09
C TRP A 301 -8.88 -3.72 17.39
N ALA A 302 -8.47 -4.99 17.36
CA ALA A 302 -8.43 -5.84 18.55
C ALA A 302 -7.49 -5.27 19.62
N ALA A 303 -6.30 -4.81 19.22
CA ALA A 303 -5.33 -4.24 20.12
C ALA A 303 -5.79 -2.90 20.73
N CYS A 304 -6.57 -2.11 20.01
CA CYS A 304 -7.22 -0.90 20.53
C CYS A 304 -8.33 -1.26 21.53
N GLY A 305 -9.16 -2.26 21.23
CA GLY A 305 -10.21 -2.75 22.13
C GLY A 305 -9.67 -3.14 23.50
N VAL A 306 -8.64 -4.00 23.54
CA VAL A 306 -7.99 -4.41 24.80
C VAL A 306 -7.44 -3.23 25.60
N ARG A 307 -6.84 -2.24 24.93
CA ARG A 307 -6.31 -1.04 25.61
C ARG A 307 -7.41 -0.15 26.16
N LEU A 308 -8.53 -0.02 25.46
CA LEU A 308 -9.68 0.76 25.92
C LEU A 308 -10.40 0.10 27.10
N GLU A 309 -10.55 -1.22 27.07
CA GLU A 309 -11.06 -1.98 28.22
C GLU A 309 -10.17 -1.79 29.45
N ARG A 310 -8.85 -1.86 29.27
CA ARG A 310 -7.88 -1.57 30.34
C ARG A 310 -8.00 -0.13 30.84
N ALA A 311 -8.12 0.84 29.93
CA ALA A 311 -8.30 2.25 30.30
C ALA A 311 -9.56 2.44 31.14
N LEU A 312 -10.68 1.83 30.74
CA LEU A 312 -11.94 1.89 31.47
C LEU A 312 -11.84 1.24 32.85
N ALA A 313 -11.24 0.06 32.95
CA ALA A 313 -11.04 -0.66 34.22
C ALA A 313 -10.15 0.11 35.22
N GLN A 314 -9.24 0.95 34.71
CA GLN A 314 -8.32 1.75 35.52
C GLN A 314 -8.85 3.16 35.83
N SER A 315 -9.88 3.64 35.13
CA SER A 315 -10.37 5.03 35.18
C SER A 315 -10.63 5.57 36.60
N THR A 316 -11.16 4.74 37.50
CA THR A 316 -11.49 5.11 38.89
C THR A 316 -10.36 4.84 39.89
N LYS A 317 -9.48 3.87 39.58
CA LYS A 317 -8.42 3.40 40.50
C LYS A 317 -7.09 4.11 40.27
N ASP A 318 -6.76 4.35 39.01
CA ASP A 318 -5.54 5.00 38.56
C ASP A 318 -5.83 5.81 37.29
N PRO A 319 -6.29 7.06 37.44
CA PRO A 319 -6.62 7.93 36.31
C PRO A 319 -5.42 8.19 35.40
N VAL A 320 -4.19 8.17 35.94
CA VAL A 320 -2.97 8.42 35.15
C VAL A 320 -2.68 7.23 34.24
N ALA A 321 -2.75 6.01 34.77
CA ALA A 321 -2.61 4.80 33.95
C ALA A 321 -3.74 4.67 32.90
N SER A 322 -4.97 5.03 33.28
CA SER A 322 -6.11 5.06 32.37
C SER A 322 -5.91 6.05 31.21
N ALA A 323 -5.50 7.28 31.49
CA ALA A 323 -5.19 8.29 30.47
C ALA A 323 -4.04 7.86 29.55
N LYS A 324 -3.02 7.20 30.11
CA LYS A 324 -1.92 6.61 29.32
C LYS A 324 -2.41 5.50 28.38
N ALA A 325 -3.23 4.58 28.88
CA ALA A 325 -3.80 3.50 28.07
C ALA A 325 -4.71 4.04 26.94
N LEU A 326 -5.50 5.09 27.21
CA LEU A 326 -6.27 5.81 26.20
C LEU A 326 -5.35 6.43 25.13
N ALA A 327 -4.27 7.10 25.54
CA ALA A 327 -3.31 7.71 24.62
C ALA A 327 -2.61 6.65 23.74
N GLU A 328 -2.23 5.51 24.31
CA GLU A 328 -1.64 4.37 23.57
C GLU A 328 -2.63 3.75 22.58
N ALA A 329 -3.90 3.61 22.96
CA ALA A 329 -4.96 3.16 22.07
C ALA A 329 -5.16 4.12 20.90
N ALA A 330 -5.20 5.44 21.18
CA ALA A 330 -5.38 6.47 20.17
C ALA A 330 -4.17 6.58 19.23
N ALA A 331 -2.96 6.36 19.74
CA ALA A 331 -1.74 6.30 18.94
C ALA A 331 -1.75 5.08 17.99
N SER A 332 -2.18 3.91 18.48
CA SER A 332 -2.29 2.69 17.67
C SER A 332 -3.35 2.85 16.56
N ALA A 333 -4.51 3.42 16.91
CA ALA A 333 -5.60 3.67 15.98
C ALA A 333 -5.27 4.74 14.92
N GLN A 334 -4.19 5.52 15.06
CA GLN A 334 -3.76 6.40 13.97
C GLN A 334 -3.46 5.64 12.68
N SER A 335 -3.06 4.37 12.80
CA SER A 335 -2.87 3.53 11.62
C SER A 335 -4.18 3.22 10.90
N LEU A 336 -5.35 3.32 11.55
CA LEU A 336 -6.68 3.15 10.95
C LEU A 336 -7.21 4.43 10.26
N TYR A 337 -6.47 5.54 10.31
CA TYR A 337 -6.89 6.79 9.70
C TYR A 337 -7.10 6.62 8.18
N GLY A 338 -8.24 7.12 7.68
CA GLY A 338 -8.74 6.95 6.33
C GLY A 338 -9.62 5.72 6.11
N ARG A 339 -9.95 4.96 7.17
CA ARG A 339 -10.93 3.87 7.11
C ARG A 339 -12.36 4.38 7.18
N ASP A 340 -12.63 5.35 8.06
CA ASP A 340 -13.96 5.88 8.32
C ASP A 340 -13.91 7.39 8.64
N PRO A 341 -14.79 8.23 8.07
CA PRO A 341 -14.76 9.68 8.29
C PRO A 341 -15.04 10.13 9.72
N THR A 342 -15.88 9.43 10.49
CA THR A 342 -16.20 9.83 11.87
C THR A 342 -15.06 9.46 12.81
N MET A 343 -14.46 8.29 12.62
CA MET A 343 -13.21 7.91 13.29
C MET A 343 -12.08 8.90 12.95
N ASP A 344 -11.95 9.31 11.69
CA ASP A 344 -10.94 10.29 11.26
C ASP A 344 -11.12 11.66 11.94
N ALA A 345 -12.35 12.09 12.17
CA ALA A 345 -12.64 13.31 12.93
C ALA A 345 -12.20 13.18 14.40
N PHE A 346 -12.50 12.04 15.04
CA PHE A 346 -12.05 11.73 16.39
C PHE A 346 -10.52 11.71 16.47
N LEU A 347 -9.84 10.96 15.59
CA LEU A 347 -8.38 10.81 15.60
C LEU A 347 -7.65 12.13 15.35
N ARG A 348 -8.19 13.02 14.50
CA ARG A 348 -7.63 14.38 14.32
C ARG A 348 -7.76 15.24 15.57
N LYS A 349 -8.89 15.15 16.28
CA LYS A 349 -9.08 15.85 17.56
C LYS A 349 -8.11 15.29 18.60
N ALA A 350 -8.02 13.97 18.70
CA ALA A 350 -7.11 13.25 19.59
C ALA A 350 -5.63 13.65 19.41
N ARG A 351 -5.14 13.83 18.17
CA ARG A 351 -3.76 14.30 17.91
C ARG A 351 -3.44 15.66 18.54
N LYS A 352 -4.44 16.54 18.68
CA LYS A 352 -4.28 17.88 19.27
C LYS A 352 -4.47 17.87 20.78
N LEU A 353 -5.14 16.86 21.31
CA LEU A 353 -5.40 16.71 22.74
C LEU A 353 -4.22 16.02 23.44
N LYS A 354 -3.90 16.47 24.65
CA LYS A 354 -2.98 15.76 25.54
C LYS A 354 -3.75 14.62 26.24
N LEU A 355 -4.10 13.57 25.49
CA LEU A 355 -4.93 12.47 26.01
C LEU A 355 -4.38 11.85 27.30
N ALA A 356 -3.05 11.77 27.42
CA ALA A 356 -2.36 11.25 28.60
C ALA A 356 -2.51 12.12 29.87
N THR A 357 -3.07 13.32 29.77
CA THR A 357 -3.30 14.23 30.90
C THR A 357 -4.78 14.40 31.24
N LEU A 358 -5.68 13.70 30.55
CA LEU A 358 -7.11 13.75 30.84
C LEU A 358 -7.42 13.13 32.19
N THR A 359 -8.41 13.66 32.90
CA THR A 359 -8.85 13.14 34.20
C THR A 359 -10.37 13.21 34.35
N GLY A 360 -10.90 12.46 35.32
CA GLY A 360 -12.29 12.57 35.74
C GLY A 360 -13.31 12.29 34.61
N PRO A 361 -14.41 13.08 34.51
CA PRO A 361 -15.46 12.86 33.52
C PRO A 361 -15.02 13.02 32.06
N GLU A 362 -14.02 13.87 31.79
CA GLU A 362 -13.50 14.08 30.43
C GLU A 362 -12.76 12.84 29.92
N LEU A 363 -12.00 12.17 30.80
CA LEU A 363 -11.34 10.91 30.49
C LEU A 363 -12.36 9.82 30.15
N LEU A 364 -13.38 9.63 30.99
CA LEU A 364 -14.42 8.62 30.79
C LEU A 364 -15.20 8.85 29.49
N SER A 365 -15.71 10.06 29.28
CA SER A 365 -16.44 10.40 28.05
C SER A 365 -15.59 10.24 26.79
N THR A 366 -14.28 10.50 26.87
CA THR A 366 -13.36 10.27 25.74
C THR A 366 -13.14 8.78 25.47
N ILE A 367 -13.03 7.95 26.52
CA ILE A 367 -12.94 6.48 26.38
C ILE A 367 -14.21 5.93 25.72
N GLU A 368 -15.40 6.31 26.23
CA GLU A 368 -16.69 5.85 25.70
C GLU A 368 -16.91 6.30 24.25
N SER A 369 -16.58 7.56 23.95
CA SER A 369 -16.63 8.08 22.58
C SER A 369 -15.74 7.27 21.66
N PHE A 370 -14.51 6.94 22.08
CA PHE A 370 -13.60 6.16 21.27
C PHE A 370 -14.07 4.71 21.09
N GLN A 371 -14.57 4.06 22.14
CA GLN A 371 -15.16 2.72 22.04
C GLN A 371 -16.34 2.69 21.05
N SER A 372 -17.21 3.70 21.10
CA SER A 372 -18.34 3.84 20.16
C SER A 372 -17.86 3.97 18.71
N GLN A 373 -16.87 4.82 18.45
CA GLN A 373 -16.29 4.95 17.11
C GLN A 373 -15.62 3.65 16.64
N LEU A 374 -14.91 2.95 17.53
CA LEU A 374 -14.22 1.71 17.20
C LEU A 374 -15.20 0.58 16.88
N ALA A 375 -16.34 0.53 17.57
CA ALA A 375 -17.41 -0.45 17.33
C ALA A 375 -18.17 -0.20 16.01
N GLN A 376 -18.18 1.04 15.52
CA GLN A 376 -18.81 1.41 14.24
C GLN A 376 -17.91 1.12 13.03
N LEU A 377 -16.63 0.82 13.24
CA LEU A 377 -15.75 0.43 12.15
C LEU A 377 -16.19 -0.93 11.61
N ASP A 378 -16.58 -0.95 10.34
CA ASP A 378 -16.71 -2.20 9.60
C ASP A 378 -15.29 -2.73 9.31
N VAL A 379 -14.85 -3.72 10.10
CA VAL A 379 -13.55 -4.40 9.90
C VAL A 379 -13.73 -5.80 9.28
N MET A 380 -14.98 -6.11 8.86
CA MET A 380 -15.29 -7.30 8.07
C MET A 380 -14.96 -7.04 6.61
#